data_AF-A0A7W7MPH7-F1
#
_entry.id   AF-A0A7W7MPH7-F1
#
_cell.length_a   1.000
_cell.length_b   1.000
_cell.length_c   1.000
_cell.angle_alpha   90.00
_cell.angle_beta   90.00
_cell.angle_gamma   90.00
#
_symmetry.space_group_name_H-M   'P 1'
#
loop_
_entity.id
_entity.type
_entity.pdbx_description
1 polymer ?
#
loop_
_entity_poly.entity_id
_entity_poly.type
_entity_poly.pdbx_seq_one_letter_code
_entity_poly.pdbx_strand_id
1 'polypeptide(L)'
;MTGSTASATTGRWSAQLMWLLPPLFELPFAAALCSGIPEVAHQAAFGSPATEAVLLLALVAAVCGFAAVARGTAGVAQAAVGGLLSVAAGAVAAIGAGFLSGGVFRMLGLLLAHSAFSIAMLARATLRRPAEAQ
;
A
#
# COMPACT_ATOMS: atom_id res chain seq x y z
N MET A 1 -14.77 -14.79 -31.75
CA MET A 1 -13.85 -13.73 -31.28
C MET A 1 -13.14 -14.21 -30.03
N THR A 2 -12.05 -14.96 -30.20
CA THR A 2 -11.22 -15.52 -29.12
C THR A 2 -10.11 -14.53 -28.79
N GLY A 3 -10.48 -13.45 -28.09
CA GLY A 3 -9.49 -12.59 -27.43
C GLY A 3 -8.74 -13.44 -26.41
N SER A 4 -7.45 -13.67 -26.69
CA SER A 4 -6.53 -14.53 -25.96
C SER A 4 -6.64 -14.35 -24.44
N THR A 5 -7.05 -15.41 -23.74
CA THR A 5 -7.06 -15.47 -22.26
C THR A 5 -5.71 -15.07 -21.66
N ALA A 6 -4.60 -15.37 -22.35
CA ALA A 6 -3.26 -14.96 -21.97
C ALA A 6 -3.04 -13.43 -21.99
N SER A 7 -3.69 -12.69 -22.89
CA SER A 7 -3.61 -11.22 -22.94
C SER A 7 -4.33 -10.57 -21.76
N ALA A 8 -5.47 -11.15 -21.34
CA ALA A 8 -6.22 -10.68 -20.18
C ALA A 8 -5.50 -10.94 -18.85
N THR A 9 -4.80 -12.07 -18.71
CA THR A 9 -4.03 -12.39 -17.50
C THR A 9 -2.83 -11.46 -17.35
N THR A 10 -2.07 -11.21 -18.42
CA THR A 10 -0.91 -10.31 -18.42
C THR A 10 -1.30 -8.86 -18.11
N GLY A 11 -2.42 -8.38 -18.66
CA GLY A 11 -2.93 -7.03 -18.38
C GLY A 11 -3.36 -6.82 -16.92
N ARG A 12 -3.85 -7.87 -16.24
CA ARG A 12 -4.22 -7.80 -14.82
C ARG A 12 -2.98 -7.75 -13.92
N TRP A 13 -1.94 -8.50 -14.26
CA TRP A 13 -0.68 -8.51 -13.52
C TRP A 13 0.06 -7.18 -13.63
N SER A 14 0.15 -6.62 -14.84
CA SER A 14 0.78 -5.31 -15.03
C SER A 14 0.04 -4.21 -14.26
N ALA A 15 -1.30 -4.21 -14.30
CA ALA A 15 -2.10 -3.25 -13.54
C ALA A 15 -1.86 -3.33 -12.03
N GLN A 16 -1.67 -4.53 -11.47
CA GLN A 16 -1.39 -4.70 -10.03
C GLN A 16 0.03 -4.31 -9.66
N LEU A 17 1.01 -4.62 -10.52
CA LEU A 17 2.39 -4.17 -10.34
C LEU A 17 2.47 -2.64 -10.29
N MET A 18 1.69 -1.94 -11.13
CA MET A 18 1.62 -0.48 -11.10
C MET A 18 1.14 0.07 -9.74
N TRP A 19 0.25 -0.65 -9.05
CA TRP A 19 -0.22 -0.26 -7.71
C TRP A 19 0.72 -0.70 -6.58
N LEU A 20 1.54 -1.72 -6.79
CA LEU A 20 2.55 -2.13 -5.83
C LEU A 20 3.81 -1.26 -5.88
N LEU A 21 4.15 -0.71 -7.05
CA LEU A 21 5.40 0.01 -7.25
C LEU A 21 5.56 1.21 -6.29
N PRO A 22 4.58 2.12 -6.12
CA PRO A 22 4.74 3.25 -5.20
C PRO A 22 5.07 2.83 -3.75
N PRO A 23 4.29 1.98 -3.07
CA PRO A 23 4.59 1.63 -1.69
C PRO A 23 5.92 0.87 -1.52
N LEU A 24 6.43 0.19 -2.55
CA LEU A 24 7.75 -0.47 -2.48
C LEU A 24 8.92 0.50 -2.33
N PHE A 25 8.83 1.72 -2.87
CA PHE A 25 9.91 2.69 -2.80
C PHE A 25 9.63 3.77 -1.77
N GLU A 26 8.40 4.26 -1.74
CA GLU A 26 8.01 5.41 -0.94
C GLU A 26 7.97 5.10 0.56
N LEU A 27 7.51 3.89 0.95
CA LEU A 27 7.44 3.51 2.37
C LEU A 27 8.83 3.27 2.99
N PRO A 28 9.76 2.50 2.37
CA PRO A 28 11.12 2.38 2.89
C PRO A 28 11.85 3.72 2.91
N PHE A 29 11.66 4.55 1.88
CA PHE A 29 12.25 5.88 1.83
C PHE A 29 11.74 6.75 2.99
N ALA A 30 10.43 6.79 3.22
CA ALA A 30 9.84 7.53 4.35
C ALA A 30 10.33 6.99 5.71
N ALA A 31 10.44 5.67 5.87
CA ALA A 31 10.96 5.06 7.09
C ALA A 31 12.45 5.41 7.31
N ALA A 32 13.27 5.38 6.25
CA ALA A 32 14.68 5.76 6.32
C ALA A 32 14.86 7.25 6.68
N LEU A 33 14.00 8.14 6.18
CA LEU A 33 14.03 9.54 6.58
C LEU A 33 13.60 9.75 8.03
N CYS A 34 12.59 9.02 8.50
CA CYS A 34 12.16 9.07 9.90
C CYS A 34 13.25 8.59 10.87
N SER A 35 14.05 7.59 10.49
CA SER A 35 15.14 7.07 11.33
C SER A 35 16.44 7.87 11.20
N GLY A 36 16.69 8.47 10.04
CA GLY A 36 17.95 9.18 9.74
C GLY A 36 17.92 10.69 9.99
N ILE A 37 16.74 11.32 10.02
CA ILE A 37 16.60 12.79 10.12
C ILE A 37 15.69 13.14 11.31
N PRO A 38 16.25 13.66 12.43
CA PRO A 38 15.48 13.99 13.63
C PRO A 38 14.32 14.97 13.39
N GLU A 39 14.48 15.92 12.47
CA GLU A 39 13.44 16.89 12.12
C GLU A 39 12.22 16.22 11.47
N VAL A 40 12.44 15.16 10.69
CA VAL A 40 11.36 14.37 10.08
C VAL A 40 10.68 13.51 11.14
N ALA A 41 11.47 12.88 12.01
CA ALA A 41 10.98 12.09 13.14
C ALA A 41 10.04 12.88 14.06
N HIS A 42 10.38 14.14 14.33
CA HIS A 42 9.62 15.03 15.21
C HIS A 42 8.27 15.45 14.60
N GLN A 43 8.17 15.49 13.27
CA GLN A 43 6.94 15.85 12.56
C GLN A 43 6.04 14.65 12.26
N ALA A 44 6.51 13.43 12.52
CA ALA A 44 5.74 12.23 12.29
C ALA A 44 4.55 12.12 13.26
N ALA A 45 3.35 11.82 12.74
CA ALA A 45 2.09 11.83 13.49
C ALA A 45 2.08 10.95 14.76
N PHE A 46 2.89 9.88 14.78
CA PHE A 46 3.01 8.95 15.90
C PHE A 46 4.39 8.98 16.57
N GLY A 47 5.29 9.88 16.17
CA GLY A 47 6.72 9.86 16.52
C GLY A 47 7.52 8.79 15.76
N SER A 48 8.86 8.83 15.82
CA SER A 48 9.76 8.03 14.97
C SER A 48 9.56 6.51 15.07
N PRO A 49 9.58 5.86 16.25
CA PRO A 49 9.58 4.40 16.26
C PRO A 49 8.22 3.82 15.84
N ALA A 50 7.12 4.46 16.22
CA ALA A 50 5.79 4.00 15.86
C ALA A 50 5.48 4.25 14.37
N THR A 51 5.90 5.39 13.83
CA THR A 51 5.71 5.71 12.40
C THR A 51 6.46 4.74 11.51
N GLU A 52 7.73 4.46 11.83
CA GLU A 52 8.55 3.49 11.11
C GLU A 52 7.90 2.10 11.10
N ALA A 53 7.46 1.61 12.27
CA ALA A 53 6.79 0.32 12.39
C ALA A 53 5.53 0.24 11.51
N VAL A 54 4.70 1.29 11.52
CA VAL A 54 3.49 1.35 10.69
C VAL A 54 3.81 1.34 9.19
N LEU A 55 4.82 2.10 8.76
CA LEU A 55 5.24 2.13 7.35
C LEU A 55 5.77 0.76 6.89
N LEU A 56 6.57 0.09 7.71
CA LEU A 56 7.09 -1.24 7.39
C LEU A 56 5.98 -2.32 7.40
N LEU A 57 5.04 -2.26 8.35
CA LEU A 57 3.89 -3.15 8.35
C LEU A 57 2.99 -2.94 7.12
N ALA A 58 2.80 -1.68 6.70
CA ALA A 58 2.05 -1.36 5.48
C ALA A 58 2.75 -1.89 4.22
N LEU A 59 4.09 -1.83 4.18
CA LEU A 59 4.88 -2.42 3.10
C LEU A 59 4.70 -3.93 3.04
N VAL A 60 4.83 -4.62 4.18
CA VAL A 60 4.61 -6.07 4.26
C VAL A 60 3.18 -6.41 3.82
N ALA A 61 2.18 -5.66 4.29
CA ALA A 61 0.79 -5.86 3.89
C ALA A 61 0.61 -5.68 2.37
N ALA A 62 1.23 -4.67 1.75
CA ALA A 62 1.18 -4.45 0.31
C ALA A 62 1.78 -5.61 -0.48
N VAL A 63 2.95 -6.12 -0.07
CA VAL A 63 3.59 -7.29 -0.69
C VAL A 63 2.75 -8.55 -0.51
N CYS A 64 2.26 -8.81 0.70
CA CYS A 64 1.37 -9.93 0.98
C CYS A 64 0.06 -9.84 0.17
N GLY A 65 -0.48 -8.63 0.03
CA GLY A 65 -1.64 -8.32 -0.79
C GLY A 65 -1.42 -8.67 -2.24
N PHE A 66 -0.34 -8.17 -2.83
CA PHE A 66 0.05 -8.52 -4.19
C PHE A 66 0.25 -10.02 -4.36
N ALA A 67 0.94 -10.69 -3.42
CA ALA A 67 1.18 -12.13 -3.49
C ALA A 67 -0.12 -12.95 -3.38
N ALA A 68 -1.04 -12.58 -2.49
CA ALA A 68 -2.34 -13.22 -2.35
C ALA A 68 -3.13 -13.13 -3.65
N VAL A 69 -3.13 -11.95 -4.25
CA VAL A 69 -3.79 -11.70 -5.52
C VAL A 69 -3.06 -12.45 -6.66
N ALA A 70 -1.74 -12.45 -6.72
CA ALA A 70 -0.98 -13.24 -7.70
C ALA A 70 -1.33 -14.74 -7.63
N ARG A 71 -1.52 -15.27 -6.42
CA ARG A 71 -1.85 -16.69 -6.16
C ARG A 71 -3.31 -17.06 -6.36
N GLY A 72 -4.21 -16.09 -6.57
CA GLY A 72 -5.63 -16.38 -6.73
C GLY A 72 -6.35 -16.70 -5.42
N THR A 73 -5.98 -16.07 -4.30
CA THR A 73 -6.70 -16.27 -3.04
C THR A 73 -8.18 -15.88 -3.16
N ALA A 74 -9.05 -16.69 -2.56
CA ALA A 74 -10.50 -16.54 -2.59
C ALA A 74 -11.13 -16.61 -1.18
N GLY A 75 -12.40 -16.22 -1.07
CA GLY A 75 -13.19 -16.38 0.16
C GLY A 75 -12.70 -15.54 1.34
N VAL A 76 -12.69 -16.14 2.54
CA VAL A 76 -12.33 -15.44 3.79
C VAL A 76 -10.90 -14.89 3.75
N ALA A 77 -9.95 -15.63 3.15
CA ALA A 77 -8.57 -15.17 3.01
C ALA A 77 -8.47 -13.92 2.12
N GLN A 78 -9.23 -13.83 1.04
CA GLN A 78 -9.31 -12.64 0.19
C GLN A 78 -9.89 -11.44 0.94
N ALA A 79 -10.95 -11.65 1.72
CA ALA A 79 -11.55 -10.61 2.55
C ALA A 79 -10.58 -10.10 3.63
N ALA A 80 -9.87 -11.02 4.31
CA ALA A 80 -8.88 -10.68 5.32
C ALA A 80 -7.72 -9.85 4.74
N VAL A 81 -7.18 -10.25 3.58
CA VAL A 81 -6.12 -9.51 2.90
C VAL A 81 -6.60 -8.12 2.44
N GLY A 82 -7.79 -8.04 1.82
CA GLY A 82 -8.37 -6.76 1.41
C GLY A 82 -8.63 -5.82 2.58
N GLY A 83 -9.11 -6.35 3.72
CA GLY A 83 -9.28 -5.61 4.96
C GLY A 83 -7.94 -5.10 5.52
N LEU A 84 -6.93 -5.96 5.60
CA LEU A 84 -5.59 -5.59 6.06
C LEU A 84 -4.97 -4.48 5.21
N LEU A 85 -5.07 -4.59 3.88
CA LEU A 85 -4.61 -3.54 2.96
C LEU A 85 -5.37 -2.23 3.16
N SER A 86 -6.68 -2.28 3.42
CA SER A 86 -7.49 -1.08 3.65
C SER A 86 -7.08 -0.37 4.94
N VAL A 87 -6.81 -1.12 6.01
CA VAL A 87 -6.28 -0.59 7.27
C VAL A 87 -4.88 0.00 7.06
N ALA A 88 -4.01 -0.70 6.35
CA ALA A 88 -2.66 -0.22 6.03
C ALA A 88 -2.72 1.10 5.23
N ALA A 89 -3.58 1.20 4.21
CA ALA A 89 -3.79 2.42 3.45
C ALA A 89 -4.26 3.57 4.34
N GLY A 90 -5.23 3.33 5.23
CA GLY A 90 -5.72 4.33 6.17
C GLY A 90 -4.63 4.82 7.14
N ALA A 91 -3.82 3.90 7.67
CA ALA A 91 -2.72 4.23 8.57
C ALA A 91 -1.64 5.08 7.87
N VAL A 92 -1.24 4.70 6.65
CA VAL A 92 -0.28 5.48 5.84
C VAL A 92 -0.86 6.85 5.49
N ALA A 93 -2.15 6.94 5.15
CA ALA A 93 -2.81 8.21 4.87
C ALA A 93 -2.84 9.13 6.10
N ALA A 94 -3.10 8.58 7.29
CA ALA A 94 -3.09 9.34 8.54
C ALA A 94 -1.70 9.92 8.84
N ILE A 95 -0.63 9.14 8.64
CA ILE A 95 0.75 9.63 8.76
C ILE A 95 1.01 10.74 7.73
N GLY A 96 0.63 10.52 6.48
CA GLY A 96 0.77 11.52 5.41
C GLY A 96 0.06 12.84 5.73
N ALA A 97 -1.16 12.76 6.29
CA ALA A 97 -1.91 13.93 6.73
C ALA A 97 -1.19 14.70 7.85
N GLY A 98 -0.49 14.01 8.75
CA GLY A 98 0.37 14.65 9.76
C GLY A 98 1.46 15.51 9.12
N PHE A 99 2.18 14.97 8.13
CA PHE A 99 3.19 15.73 7.39
C PHE A 99 2.62 16.89 6.55
N LEU A 100 1.38 16.76 6.05
CA LEU A 100 0.72 17.82 5.27
C LEU A 100 0.20 18.96 6.15
N SER A 101 -0.30 18.65 7.35
CA SER A 101 -0.94 19.62 8.24
C SER A 101 0.03 20.37 9.14
N GLY A 102 1.09 19.71 9.61
CA GLY A 102 2.02 20.27 10.60
C GLY A 102 3.44 20.55 10.11
N GLY A 103 3.80 20.15 8.87
CA GLY A 103 5.19 19.94 8.52
C GLY A 103 5.80 20.85 7.44
N VAL A 104 7.12 21.01 7.52
CA VAL A 104 7.99 21.53 6.44
C VAL A 104 8.12 20.47 5.33
N PHE A 105 7.99 19.18 5.68
CA PHE A 105 8.16 18.04 4.78
C PHE A 105 6.86 17.66 4.03
N ARG A 106 6.18 18.63 3.41
CA ARG A 106 4.91 18.38 2.68
C ARG A 106 5.05 17.38 1.54
N MET A 107 6.21 17.35 0.89
CA MET A 107 6.50 16.38 -0.16
C MET A 107 6.42 14.94 0.36
N LEU A 108 6.88 14.69 1.59
CA LEU A 108 6.77 13.38 2.24
C LEU A 108 5.30 13.02 2.50
N GLY A 109 4.50 14.00 2.91
CA GLY A 109 3.05 13.83 3.06
C GLY A 109 2.35 13.45 1.74
N LEU A 110 2.71 14.11 0.63
CA LEU A 110 2.19 13.77 -0.71
C LEU A 110 2.62 12.37 -1.14
N LEU A 111 3.87 12.00 -0.88
CA LEU A 111 4.40 10.67 -1.17
C LEU A 111 3.63 9.59 -0.40
N LEU A 112 3.41 9.79 0.90
CA LEU A 112 2.63 8.87 1.72
C LEU A 112 1.16 8.81 1.28
N ALA A 113 0.56 9.93 0.87
CA ALA A 113 -0.79 9.93 0.31
C ALA A 113 -0.86 9.12 -1.01
N HIS A 114 0.15 9.23 -1.87
CA HIS A 114 0.25 8.45 -3.10
C HIS A 114 0.42 6.94 -2.82
N SER A 115 1.27 6.57 -1.87
CA SER A 115 1.39 5.20 -1.36
C SER A 115 0.09 4.66 -0.80
N ALA A 116 -0.59 5.43 0.06
CA ALA A 116 -1.87 5.05 0.65
C ALA A 116 -2.94 4.80 -0.43
N PHE A 117 -3.02 5.69 -1.43
CA PHE A 117 -3.92 5.52 -2.56
C PHE A 117 -3.60 4.24 -3.34
N SER A 118 -2.32 3.96 -3.58
CA SER A 118 -1.87 2.77 -4.30
C SER A 118 -2.21 1.47 -3.55
N ILE A 119 -2.01 1.45 -2.23
CA ILE A 119 -2.42 0.33 -1.37
C ILE A 119 -3.94 0.16 -1.37
N ALA A 120 -4.71 1.25 -1.31
CA ALA A 120 -6.18 1.20 -1.39
C ALA A 120 -6.67 0.63 -2.73
N MET A 121 -5.99 0.97 -3.83
CA MET A 121 -6.29 0.41 -5.15
C MET A 121 -5.93 -1.08 -5.22
N LEU A 122 -4.86 -1.51 -4.56
CA LEU A 122 -4.53 -2.93 -4.40
C LEU A 122 -5.58 -3.68 -3.55
N ALA A 123 -6.06 -3.06 -2.46
CA ALA A 123 -7.16 -3.60 -1.65
C ALA A 123 -8.42 -3.77 -2.49
N ARG A 124 -8.79 -2.75 -3.26
CA ARG A 124 -9.92 -2.78 -4.19
C ARG A 124 -9.76 -3.86 -5.25
N ALA A 125 -8.57 -4.01 -5.83
CA ALA A 125 -8.27 -5.06 -6.81
C ALA A 125 -8.36 -6.46 -6.19
N THR A 126 -7.98 -6.61 -4.92
CA THR A 126 -8.13 -7.85 -4.14
C THR A 126 -9.60 -8.19 -3.96
N LEU A 127 -10.42 -7.24 -3.52
CA LEU A 127 -11.83 -7.46 -3.20
C LEU A 127 -12.73 -7.62 -4.45
N ARG A 128 -12.35 -7.02 -5.58
CA ARG A 128 -13.14 -7.09 -6.83
C ARG A 128 -12.95 -8.36 -7.64
N ARG A 129 -12.07 -9.29 -7.22
CA ARG A 129 -11.95 -10.54 -7.93
C ARG A 129 -13.26 -11.32 -7.80
N PRO A 130 -13.89 -11.71 -8.93
CA PRO A 130 -15.01 -12.64 -8.87
C PRO A 130 -14.49 -13.86 -8.12
N ALA A 131 -15.29 -14.34 -7.15
CA ALA A 131 -15.15 -15.69 -6.66
C ALA A 131 -15.48 -16.59 -7.86
N GLU A 132 -14.50 -16.78 -8.76
CA GLU A 132 -14.63 -17.77 -9.82
C GLU A 132 -14.83 -19.10 -9.11
N ALA A 133 -16.01 -19.63 -9.39
CA ALA A 133 -16.68 -20.78 -8.82
C ALA A 133 -15.74 -21.91 -8.39
N GLN A 134 -16.01 -22.43 -7.19
CA GLN A 134 -15.74 -23.83 -6.88
C GLN A 134 -16.42 -24.73 -7.92
#